data_AF-E3MI01-F1
#
_entry.id   AF-E3MI01-F1
#
_cell.length_a   1.000
_cell.length_b   1.000
_cell.length_c   1.000
_cell.angle_alpha   90.00
_cell.angle_beta   90.00
_cell.angle_gamma   90.00
#
_symmetry.space_group_name_H-M   'P 1'
#
loop_
_entity.id
_entity.type
_entity.pdbx_description
1 polymer ?
#
loop_
_entity_poly.entity_id
_entity_poly.type
_entity_poly.pdbx_seq_one_letter_code
_entity_poly.pdbx_strand_id
1 'polypeptide(L)'
;MTITDILPRLSWEPSAQLVLIEGSIENRTMQYLLDTIPSNVGLYVFSDVESSFNHEKALSFPYILYNEARWIKIDNLISMRNCKDVKLNRTNFTCEDIRKLIDYWTDCEEDMFWKLTIKLENNVTHDMNTIIQGMKTRRFTNSPNFYCFVARNPEKKRSLACIEWKIDIVTLQTWEPIGPQLAEVHSELQMYERGNQLYTKLCKLREIDEKDQEEWKKADVIEKSRLANVIRSNRIQLKQVQLEYDEICVRIGQLSLRN
;
A
#
# COMPACT_ATOMS: atom_id res chain seq x y z
N MET A 1 24.44 -12.43 -32.98
CA MET A 1 23.09 -11.85 -33.05
C MET A 1 22.76 -11.36 -31.67
N THR A 2 22.52 -10.07 -31.52
CA THR A 2 22.28 -9.41 -30.23
C THR A 2 20.78 -9.31 -29.94
N ILE A 3 20.39 -9.07 -28.70
CA ILE A 3 18.97 -8.89 -28.35
C ILE A 3 18.35 -7.67 -29.06
N THR A 4 19.16 -6.64 -29.31
CA THR A 4 18.80 -5.45 -30.10
C THR A 4 18.47 -5.79 -31.55
N ASP A 5 19.05 -6.86 -32.11
CA ASP A 5 18.74 -7.33 -33.47
C ASP A 5 17.44 -8.14 -33.53
N ILE A 6 17.09 -8.81 -32.42
CA ILE A 6 15.99 -9.77 -32.35
C ILE A 6 14.67 -9.08 -31.98
N LEU A 7 14.66 -8.25 -30.93
CA LEU A 7 13.44 -7.65 -30.38
C LEU A 7 12.55 -6.96 -31.42
N PRO A 8 13.08 -6.14 -32.36
CA PRO A 8 12.24 -5.45 -33.35
C PRO A 8 11.56 -6.39 -34.35
N ARG A 9 12.00 -7.64 -34.44
CA ARG A 9 11.48 -8.65 -35.38
C ARG A 9 10.42 -9.54 -34.75
N LEU A 10 10.18 -9.41 -33.45
CA LEU A 10 9.20 -10.21 -32.73
C LEU A 10 7.80 -9.63 -32.89
N SER A 11 6.85 -10.52 -33.20
CA SER A 11 5.42 -10.26 -33.11
C SER A 11 4.96 -10.55 -31.68
N TRP A 12 4.63 -9.52 -30.91
CA TRP A 12 4.18 -9.69 -29.52
C TRP A 12 2.69 -10.01 -29.46
N GLU A 13 2.37 -11.23 -29.02
CA GLU A 13 0.99 -11.60 -28.71
C GLU A 13 0.57 -11.07 -27.32
N PRO A 14 -0.74 -10.86 -27.08
CA PRO A 14 -1.24 -10.57 -25.74
C PRO A 14 -0.80 -11.67 -24.77
N SER A 15 -0.16 -11.29 -23.67
CA SER A 15 0.40 -12.21 -22.66
C SER A 15 1.68 -12.95 -23.07
N ALA A 16 2.36 -12.52 -24.14
CA ALA A 16 3.70 -13.00 -24.45
C ALA A 16 4.66 -12.76 -23.26
N GLN A 17 5.72 -13.56 -23.19
CA GLN A 17 6.70 -13.50 -22.12
C GLN A 17 8.11 -13.38 -22.70
N LEU A 18 8.90 -12.45 -22.17
CA LEU A 18 10.33 -12.40 -22.41
C LEU A 18 11.05 -12.99 -21.21
N VAL A 19 11.85 -14.03 -21.45
CA VAL A 19 12.64 -14.70 -20.43
C VAL A 19 14.12 -14.55 -20.77
N LEU A 20 14.87 -13.90 -19.88
CA LEU A 20 16.31 -13.74 -19.97
C LEU A 20 16.95 -14.68 -18.95
N ILE A 21 17.70 -15.67 -19.44
CA ILE A 21 18.23 -16.77 -18.65
C ILE A 21 19.75 -16.67 -18.66
N GLU A 22 20.35 -16.80 -17.46
CA GLU A 22 21.80 -16.89 -17.22
C GLU A 22 22.63 -15.67 -17.71
N GLY A 23 23.86 -15.57 -17.21
CA GLY A 23 24.79 -14.50 -17.55
C GLY A 23 24.45 -13.14 -16.91
N SER A 24 25.13 -12.09 -17.38
CA SER A 24 24.96 -10.70 -16.94
C SER A 24 24.43 -9.84 -18.08
N ILE A 25 23.49 -8.94 -17.79
CA ILE A 25 22.95 -7.99 -18.75
C ILE A 25 23.61 -6.64 -18.52
N GLU A 26 24.21 -6.08 -19.57
CA GLU A 26 24.74 -4.72 -19.54
C GLU A 26 23.61 -3.69 -19.37
N ASN A 27 23.86 -2.62 -18.60
CA ASN A 27 22.86 -1.59 -18.33
C ASN A 27 22.24 -0.98 -19.60
N ARG A 28 23.03 -0.79 -20.66
CA ARG A 28 22.52 -0.30 -21.97
C ARG A 28 21.53 -1.27 -22.60
N THR A 29 21.78 -2.57 -22.44
CA THR A 29 20.89 -3.61 -22.94
C THR A 29 19.61 -3.67 -22.11
N MET A 30 19.72 -3.59 -20.78
CA MET A 30 18.56 -3.55 -19.88
C MET A 30 17.69 -2.30 -20.11
N GLN A 31 18.32 -1.14 -20.30
CA GLN A 31 17.66 0.10 -20.70
C GLN A 31 16.84 -0.09 -21.97
N TYR A 32 17.49 -0.58 -23.04
CA TYR A 32 16.82 -0.81 -24.32
C TYR A 32 15.65 -1.78 -24.20
N LEU A 33 15.81 -2.86 -23.42
CA LEU A 33 14.76 -3.83 -23.13
C LEU A 33 13.54 -3.15 -22.51
N LEU A 34 13.73 -2.44 -21.39
CA LEU A 34 12.65 -1.80 -20.65
C LEU A 34 11.96 -0.69 -21.46
N ASP A 35 12.65 -0.07 -22.40
CA ASP A 35 12.08 0.96 -23.28
C ASP A 35 11.30 0.41 -24.47
N THR A 36 11.66 -0.79 -24.94
CA THR A 36 11.16 -1.32 -26.22
C THR A 36 10.09 -2.40 -26.04
N ILE A 37 10.12 -3.13 -24.92
CA ILE A 37 9.16 -4.23 -24.67
C ILE A 37 7.75 -3.63 -24.48
N PRO A 38 6.72 -4.16 -25.17
CA PRO A 38 5.35 -3.74 -24.95
C PRO A 38 4.89 -3.94 -23.50
N SER A 39 4.09 -3.02 -22.98
CA SER A 39 3.67 -3.01 -21.57
C SER A 39 2.79 -4.19 -21.15
N ASN A 40 2.24 -4.96 -22.09
CA ASN A 40 1.41 -6.15 -21.84
C ASN A 40 2.21 -7.46 -21.81
N VAL A 41 3.52 -7.42 -22.01
CA VAL A 41 4.43 -8.57 -22.00
C VAL A 41 4.88 -8.87 -20.56
N GLY A 42 4.98 -10.15 -20.21
CA GLY A 42 5.62 -10.57 -18.95
C GLY A 42 7.13 -10.56 -19.06
N LEU A 43 7.83 -10.00 -18.08
CA LEU A 43 9.28 -9.89 -18.06
C LEU A 43 9.90 -10.74 -16.94
N TYR A 44 10.72 -11.72 -17.32
CA TYR A 44 11.39 -12.63 -16.40
C TYR A 44 12.90 -12.56 -16.62
N VAL A 45 13.63 -12.02 -15.66
CA VAL A 45 15.09 -11.86 -15.73
C VAL A 45 15.74 -12.68 -14.63
N PHE A 46 16.35 -13.79 -15.05
CA PHE A 46 17.15 -14.66 -14.20
C PHE A 46 18.64 -14.29 -14.21
N SER A 47 19.06 -13.55 -15.25
CA SER A 47 20.40 -12.99 -15.41
C SER A 47 20.73 -11.90 -14.37
N ASP A 48 22.02 -11.68 -14.13
CA ASP A 48 22.50 -10.62 -13.24
C ASP A 48 22.35 -9.23 -13.89
N VAL A 49 21.95 -8.25 -13.09
CA VAL A 49 21.87 -6.83 -13.47
C VAL A 49 22.68 -6.03 -12.44
N GLU A 50 23.40 -5.01 -12.90
CA GLU A 50 24.22 -4.19 -12.02
C GLU A 50 23.37 -3.48 -10.94
N SER A 51 23.79 -3.54 -9.68
CA SER A 51 23.03 -3.00 -8.54
C SER A 51 22.87 -1.46 -8.55
N SER A 52 23.72 -0.77 -9.32
CA SER A 52 23.69 0.68 -9.53
C SER A 52 22.65 1.09 -10.59
N PHE A 53 22.17 0.14 -11.40
CA PHE A 53 21.15 0.40 -12.42
C PHE A 53 19.82 0.82 -11.79
N ASN A 54 19.07 1.64 -12.52
CA ASN A 54 17.72 2.04 -12.16
C ASN A 54 16.96 2.44 -13.43
N HIS A 55 15.67 2.18 -13.45
CA HIS A 55 14.81 2.54 -14.55
C HIS A 55 13.37 2.77 -14.11
N GLU A 56 12.71 3.80 -14.63
CA GLU A 56 11.33 4.14 -14.25
C GLU A 56 10.32 3.03 -14.61
N LYS A 57 10.55 2.33 -15.75
CA LYS A 57 9.70 1.22 -16.22
C LYS A 57 10.04 -0.14 -15.61
N ALA A 58 10.93 -0.19 -14.62
CA ALA A 58 11.40 -1.44 -14.03
C ALA A 58 10.25 -2.32 -13.54
N LEU A 59 9.15 -1.72 -13.06
CA LEU A 59 7.97 -2.43 -12.56
C LEU A 59 6.67 -2.00 -13.27
N SER A 60 6.71 -1.83 -14.60
CA SER A 60 5.56 -1.40 -15.41
C SER A 60 4.93 -2.50 -16.27
N PHE A 61 5.20 -3.76 -15.95
CA PHE A 61 4.73 -4.94 -16.68
C PHE A 61 3.77 -5.77 -15.81
N PRO A 62 2.80 -6.50 -16.41
CA PRO A 62 1.82 -7.27 -15.66
C PRO A 62 2.45 -8.42 -14.87
N TYR A 63 3.48 -9.06 -15.40
CA TYR A 63 4.17 -10.16 -14.75
C TYR A 63 5.66 -9.89 -14.74
N ILE A 64 6.26 -9.86 -13.56
CA ILE A 64 7.66 -9.51 -13.37
C ILE A 64 8.32 -10.55 -12.47
N LEU A 65 9.49 -11.03 -12.87
CA LEU A 65 10.39 -11.78 -12.01
C LEU A 65 11.80 -11.26 -12.20
N TYR A 66 12.43 -10.80 -11.13
CA TYR A 66 13.85 -10.47 -11.09
C TYR A 66 14.55 -11.35 -10.07
N ASN A 67 15.49 -12.17 -10.56
CA ASN A 67 16.29 -13.03 -9.69
C ASN A 67 17.34 -12.21 -8.93
N GLU A 68 18.02 -11.31 -9.63
CA GLU A 68 18.84 -10.26 -9.05
C GLU A 68 18.08 -8.92 -9.13
N ALA A 69 17.62 -8.45 -7.97
CA ALA A 69 16.70 -7.32 -7.85
C ALA A 69 17.23 -6.21 -6.91
N ARG A 70 18.51 -6.24 -6.51
CA ARG A 70 19.13 -5.20 -5.66
C ARG A 70 19.22 -3.81 -6.32
N TRP A 71 19.03 -3.77 -7.63
CA TRP A 71 18.94 -2.56 -8.42
C TRP A 71 17.56 -1.88 -8.30
N ILE A 72 16.51 -2.62 -7.93
CA ILE A 72 15.17 -2.08 -7.67
C ILE A 72 15.20 -1.24 -6.39
N LYS A 73 14.62 -0.05 -6.46
CA LYS A 73 14.50 0.91 -5.34
C LYS A 73 13.03 1.04 -4.90
N ILE A 74 12.83 1.61 -3.72
CA ILE A 74 11.49 1.87 -3.18
C ILE A 74 10.65 2.72 -4.13
N ASP A 75 11.27 3.67 -4.83
CA ASP A 75 10.62 4.53 -5.83
C ASP A 75 10.02 3.71 -6.99
N ASN A 76 10.65 2.59 -7.37
CA ASN A 76 10.06 1.69 -8.36
C ASN A 76 8.85 0.94 -7.78
N LEU A 77 8.89 0.54 -6.50
CA LEU A 77 7.77 -0.16 -5.87
C LEU A 77 6.52 0.74 -5.76
N ILE A 78 6.70 2.02 -5.40
CA ILE A 78 5.58 2.98 -5.30
C ILE A 78 5.03 3.41 -6.67
N SER A 79 5.83 3.30 -7.74
CA SER A 79 5.40 3.63 -9.11
C SER A 79 4.60 2.52 -9.78
N MET A 80 4.54 1.31 -9.20
CA MET A 80 3.75 0.21 -9.74
C MET A 80 2.29 0.61 -9.96
N ARG A 81 1.75 0.29 -11.13
CA ARG A 81 0.33 0.44 -11.47
C ARG A 81 -0.16 -0.81 -12.18
N ASN A 82 -1.24 -1.39 -11.68
CA ASN A 82 -1.93 -2.55 -12.23
C ASN A 82 -1.04 -3.78 -12.53
N CYS A 83 0.03 -3.99 -11.75
CA CYS A 83 0.85 -5.19 -11.85
C CYS A 83 0.07 -6.43 -11.36
N LYS A 84 0.19 -7.58 -12.02
CA LYS A 84 -0.53 -8.81 -11.62
C LYS A 84 0.29 -9.68 -10.68
N ASP A 85 1.54 -10.00 -11.03
CA ASP A 85 2.43 -10.79 -10.17
C ASP A 85 3.86 -10.29 -10.30
N VAL A 86 4.42 -9.77 -9.21
CA VAL A 86 5.79 -9.24 -9.14
C VAL A 86 6.58 -10.07 -8.15
N LYS A 87 7.72 -10.62 -8.59
CA LYS A 87 8.62 -11.44 -7.77
C LYS A 87 10.03 -10.87 -7.78
N LEU A 88 10.50 -10.44 -6.62
CA LEU A 88 11.83 -9.90 -6.43
C LEU A 88 12.59 -10.82 -5.47
N ASN A 89 13.60 -11.53 -5.96
CA ASN A 89 14.32 -12.52 -5.15
C ASN A 89 15.46 -11.86 -4.35
N ARG A 90 16.59 -11.51 -4.96
CA ARG A 90 17.70 -10.89 -4.21
C ARG A 90 17.48 -9.38 -4.15
N THR A 91 17.08 -8.85 -2.99
CA THR A 91 16.82 -7.41 -2.81
C THR A 91 17.64 -6.82 -1.66
N ASN A 92 17.59 -5.48 -1.54
CA ASN A 92 18.09 -4.75 -0.38
C ASN A 92 16.92 -4.16 0.44
N PHE A 93 15.70 -4.71 0.33
CA PHE A 93 14.54 -4.17 1.03
C PHE A 93 14.50 -4.67 2.47
N THR A 94 14.21 -3.75 3.38
CA THR A 94 13.99 -4.04 4.80
C THR A 94 12.51 -4.01 5.16
N CYS A 95 12.17 -4.39 6.40
CA CYS A 95 10.80 -4.26 6.92
C CYS A 95 10.29 -2.81 6.87
N GLU A 96 11.15 -1.82 7.11
CA GLU A 96 10.80 -0.40 7.04
C GLU A 96 10.42 0.02 5.61
N ASP A 97 11.07 -0.54 4.59
CA ASP A 97 10.70 -0.25 3.19
C ASP A 97 9.37 -0.90 2.82
N ILE A 98 9.11 -2.12 3.28
CA ILE A 98 7.79 -2.75 3.13
C ILE A 98 6.72 -1.92 3.84
N ARG A 99 7.03 -1.39 5.03
CA ARG A 99 6.12 -0.50 5.76
C ARG A 99 5.80 0.75 4.95
N LYS A 100 6.80 1.44 4.42
CA LYS A 100 6.60 2.63 3.56
C LYS A 100 5.76 2.31 2.33
N LEU A 101 5.99 1.16 1.70
CA LEU A 101 5.19 0.71 0.56
C LEU A 101 3.72 0.51 0.95
N ILE A 102 3.46 -0.13 2.10
CA ILE A 102 2.10 -0.35 2.61
C ILE A 102 1.42 0.98 2.90
N ASP A 103 2.10 1.90 3.60
CA ASP A 103 1.55 3.23 3.89
C ASP A 103 1.16 3.95 2.59
N TYR A 104 2.03 3.94 1.59
CA TYR A 104 1.72 4.50 0.27
C TYR A 104 0.54 3.78 -0.40
N TRP A 105 0.52 2.45 -0.38
CA TRP A 105 -0.56 1.66 -0.98
C TRP A 105 -1.93 1.97 -0.35
N THR A 106 -1.96 2.19 0.97
CA THR A 106 -3.21 2.50 1.70
C THR A 106 -3.84 3.83 1.26
N ASP A 107 -3.01 4.81 0.89
CA ASP A 107 -3.45 6.14 0.45
C ASP A 107 -3.59 6.25 -1.08
N CYS A 108 -2.95 5.36 -1.84
CA CYS A 108 -2.99 5.38 -3.29
C CYS A 108 -4.39 5.06 -3.82
N GLU A 109 -4.92 5.92 -4.69
CA GLU A 109 -6.24 5.73 -5.33
C GLU A 109 -6.23 4.58 -6.34
N GLU A 110 -5.12 4.39 -7.05
CA GLU A 110 -4.98 3.38 -8.08
C GLU A 110 -4.54 2.02 -7.52
N ASP A 111 -4.96 0.94 -8.18
CA ASP A 111 -4.46 -0.40 -7.88
C ASP A 111 -2.99 -0.52 -8.31
N MET A 112 -2.10 -0.78 -7.36
CA MET A 112 -0.66 -0.89 -7.65
C MET A 112 -0.27 -2.28 -8.17
N PHE A 113 -0.67 -3.32 -7.43
CA PHE A 113 -0.35 -4.72 -7.74
C PHE A 113 -1.41 -5.67 -7.18
N TRP A 114 -1.55 -6.86 -7.77
CA TRP A 114 -2.40 -7.94 -7.23
C TRP A 114 -1.61 -8.85 -6.29
N LYS A 115 -0.37 -9.18 -6.68
CA LYS A 115 0.56 -9.95 -5.87
C LYS A 115 1.97 -9.40 -6.01
N LEU A 116 2.62 -9.20 -4.87
CA LEU A 116 4.01 -8.80 -4.75
C LEU A 116 4.69 -9.77 -3.78
N THR A 117 5.73 -10.45 -4.25
CA THR A 117 6.58 -11.32 -3.43
C THR A 117 7.98 -10.74 -3.44
N ILE A 118 8.47 -10.38 -2.26
CA ILE A 118 9.81 -9.82 -2.05
C ILE A 118 10.53 -10.73 -1.07
N LYS A 119 11.69 -11.23 -1.47
CA LYS A 119 12.66 -11.74 -0.51
C LYS A 119 13.51 -10.57 -0.01
N LEU A 120 13.47 -10.36 1.30
CA LEU A 120 14.10 -9.23 1.99
C LEU A 120 15.63 -9.35 1.98
N GLU A 121 16.30 -8.28 2.38
CA GLU A 121 17.76 -8.22 2.49
C GLU A 121 18.30 -9.38 3.34
N ASN A 122 19.36 -10.03 2.85
CA ASN A 122 20.01 -11.12 3.60
C ASN A 122 20.79 -10.55 4.80
N ASN A 123 20.97 -11.36 5.84
CA ASN A 123 21.77 -11.02 7.03
C ASN A 123 21.22 -9.85 7.87
N VAL A 124 19.99 -9.43 7.63
CA VAL A 124 19.25 -8.49 8.49
C VAL A 124 18.25 -9.28 9.32
N THR A 125 18.08 -8.90 10.59
CA THR A 125 17.02 -9.46 11.42
C THR A 125 15.72 -8.74 11.07
N HIS A 126 14.74 -9.51 10.62
CA HIS A 126 13.47 -8.97 10.15
C HIS A 126 12.37 -9.25 11.18
N ASP A 127 11.59 -8.23 11.52
CA ASP A 127 10.46 -8.33 12.46
C ASP A 127 9.15 -7.90 11.80
N MET A 128 8.17 -8.81 11.78
CA MET A 128 6.84 -8.52 11.27
C MET A 128 6.15 -7.38 12.05
N ASN A 129 6.47 -7.21 13.33
CA ASN A 129 5.94 -6.11 14.14
C ASN A 129 6.33 -4.76 13.56
N THR A 130 7.54 -4.61 12.98
CA THR A 130 7.97 -3.37 12.31
C THR A 130 7.05 -3.00 11.15
N ILE A 131 6.51 -4.00 10.45
CA ILE A 131 5.59 -3.78 9.33
C ILE A 131 4.19 -3.40 9.85
N ILE A 132 3.65 -4.13 10.82
CA ILE A 132 2.24 -3.97 11.25
C ILE A 132 2.03 -2.96 12.38
N GLN A 133 3.11 -2.36 12.92
CA GLN A 133 3.03 -1.48 14.09
C GLN A 133 2.03 -0.33 13.89
N GLY A 134 1.04 -0.20 14.76
CA GLY A 134 0.05 0.89 14.68
C GLY A 134 -0.97 0.74 13.54
N MET A 135 -0.91 -0.33 12.75
CA MET A 135 -1.96 -0.66 11.80
C MET A 135 -3.08 -1.42 12.49
N LYS A 136 -4.33 -1.19 12.07
CA LYS A 136 -5.38 -2.15 12.38
C LYS A 136 -5.31 -3.33 11.41
N THR A 137 -5.03 -4.50 11.95
CA THR A 137 -4.96 -5.74 11.17
C THR A 137 -5.91 -6.80 11.71
N ARG A 138 -6.41 -7.67 10.82
CA ARG A 138 -7.07 -8.93 11.18
C ARG A 138 -6.08 -10.08 10.96
N ARG A 139 -5.76 -10.80 12.04
CA ARG A 139 -4.92 -12.01 11.98
C ARG A 139 -5.78 -13.26 11.85
N PHE A 140 -5.35 -14.21 11.03
CA PHE A 140 -6.02 -15.50 10.88
C PHE A 140 -5.39 -16.53 11.83
N THR A 141 -6.23 -17.24 12.60
CA THR A 141 -5.79 -18.20 13.63
C THR A 141 -4.98 -19.36 13.06
N ASN A 142 -5.30 -19.80 11.84
CA ASN A 142 -4.66 -20.94 11.18
C ASN A 142 -3.35 -20.57 10.45
N SER A 143 -2.97 -19.29 10.43
CA SER A 143 -1.78 -18.81 9.75
C SER A 143 -1.21 -17.62 10.52
N PRO A 144 -0.37 -17.86 11.55
CA PRO A 144 0.04 -16.83 12.51
C PRO A 144 0.79 -15.65 11.88
N ASN A 145 1.38 -15.85 10.70
CA ASN A 145 2.10 -14.84 9.93
C ASN A 145 1.26 -14.19 8.82
N PHE A 146 -0.06 -14.38 8.85
CA PHE A 146 -0.99 -13.88 7.85
C PHE A 146 -1.91 -12.81 8.45
N TYR A 147 -1.76 -11.58 7.96
CA TYR A 147 -2.49 -10.40 8.43
C TYR A 147 -3.17 -9.72 7.26
N CYS A 148 -4.42 -9.30 7.45
CA CYS A 148 -5.12 -8.47 6.48
C CYS A 148 -5.40 -7.07 7.04
N PHE A 149 -5.41 -6.10 6.15
CA PHE A 149 -5.66 -4.68 6.39
C PHE A 149 -6.35 -4.08 5.16
N VAL A 150 -6.89 -2.87 5.30
CA VAL A 150 -7.62 -2.22 4.20
C VAL A 150 -6.96 -0.91 3.78
N ALA A 151 -7.20 -0.52 2.54
CA ALA A 151 -6.89 0.81 2.06
C ALA A 151 -7.73 1.85 2.80
N ARG A 152 -7.17 3.05 2.96
CA ARG A 152 -7.88 4.19 3.57
C ARG A 152 -8.92 4.78 2.62
N ASN A 153 -8.69 4.66 1.31
CA ASN A 153 -9.69 4.98 0.29
C ASN A 153 -10.67 3.80 0.10
N PRO A 154 -11.95 3.93 0.48
CA PRO A 154 -12.95 2.88 0.34
C PRO A 154 -13.38 2.64 -1.12
N GLU A 155 -13.12 3.58 -2.03
CA GLU A 155 -13.46 3.47 -3.45
C GLU A 155 -12.42 2.69 -4.25
N LYS A 156 -11.25 2.42 -3.65
CA LYS A 156 -10.21 1.59 -4.26
C LYS A 156 -10.77 0.21 -4.57
N LYS A 157 -10.67 -0.23 -5.82
CA LYS A 157 -11.25 -1.51 -6.26
C LYS A 157 -10.67 -2.68 -5.48
N ARG A 158 -9.34 -2.76 -5.36
CA ARG A 158 -8.65 -3.75 -4.53
C ARG A 158 -8.30 -3.16 -3.17
N SER A 159 -9.31 -2.81 -2.39
CA SER A 159 -9.18 -2.17 -1.07
C SER A 159 -8.77 -3.12 0.06
N LEU A 160 -8.80 -4.45 -0.12
CA LEU A 160 -8.36 -5.40 0.89
C LEU A 160 -6.96 -5.91 0.57
N ALA A 161 -6.01 -5.80 1.49
CA ALA A 161 -4.69 -6.41 1.36
C ALA A 161 -4.44 -7.42 2.46
N CYS A 162 -3.67 -8.45 2.13
CA CYS A 162 -3.14 -9.40 3.09
C CYS A 162 -1.63 -9.55 2.88
N ILE A 163 -0.91 -9.60 3.99
CA ILE A 163 0.52 -9.83 4.06
C ILE A 163 0.77 -11.17 4.72
N GLU A 164 1.58 -11.99 4.07
CA GLU A 164 2.09 -13.25 4.59
C GLU A 164 3.60 -13.19 4.70
N TRP A 165 4.12 -13.69 5.82
CA TRP A 165 5.56 -13.83 6.02
C TRP A 165 5.99 -15.28 6.15
N LYS A 166 6.98 -15.67 5.34
CA LYS A 166 7.63 -16.99 5.38
C LYS A 166 9.14 -16.84 5.28
N ILE A 167 9.86 -17.17 6.37
CA ILE A 167 11.33 -17.11 6.46
C ILE A 167 11.85 -15.69 6.22
N ASP A 168 12.32 -15.39 5.02
CA ASP A 168 12.85 -14.11 4.54
C ASP A 168 12.01 -13.54 3.39
N ILE A 169 10.83 -14.12 3.14
CA ILE A 169 9.93 -13.77 2.04
C ILE A 169 8.66 -13.13 2.61
N VAL A 170 8.40 -11.91 2.15
CA VAL A 170 7.13 -11.22 2.35
C VAL A 170 6.30 -11.33 1.07
N THR A 171 5.05 -11.76 1.23
CA THR A 171 4.08 -11.76 0.14
C THR A 171 2.92 -10.84 0.49
N LEU A 172 2.71 -9.82 -0.33
CA LEU A 172 1.56 -8.93 -0.30
C LEU A 172 0.58 -9.33 -1.40
N GLN A 173 -0.68 -9.51 -1.05
CA GLN A 173 -1.76 -9.77 -1.99
C GLN A 173 -2.88 -8.77 -1.75
N THR A 174 -3.36 -8.14 -2.81
CA THR A 174 -4.53 -7.26 -2.75
C THR A 174 -5.72 -7.99 -3.36
N TRP A 175 -6.94 -7.63 -2.96
CA TRP A 175 -8.18 -8.28 -3.37
C TRP A 175 -9.29 -7.26 -3.48
N GLU A 176 -10.17 -7.47 -4.47
CA GLU A 176 -11.50 -6.89 -4.43
C GLU A 176 -12.30 -7.65 -3.36
N PRO A 177 -13.02 -6.97 -2.45
CA PRO A 177 -13.73 -7.61 -1.34
C PRO A 177 -15.05 -8.26 -1.83
N ILE A 178 -14.93 -9.16 -2.80
CA ILE A 178 -16.05 -9.87 -3.43
C ILE A 178 -16.27 -11.21 -2.72
N GLY A 179 -17.54 -11.51 -2.42
CA GLY A 179 -17.96 -12.72 -1.72
C GLY A 179 -18.06 -12.51 -0.21
N PRO A 180 -18.85 -13.35 0.49
CA PRO A 180 -19.27 -13.09 1.87
C PRO A 180 -18.11 -13.00 2.85
N GLN A 181 -17.12 -13.90 2.75
CA GLN A 181 -15.99 -13.93 3.68
C GLN A 181 -15.06 -12.71 3.56
N LEU A 182 -14.72 -12.32 2.32
CA LEU A 182 -13.85 -11.15 2.10
C LEU A 182 -14.58 -9.85 2.41
N ALA A 183 -15.87 -9.76 2.08
CA ALA A 183 -16.70 -8.60 2.38
C ALA A 183 -16.86 -8.37 3.89
N GLU A 184 -17.00 -9.44 4.68
CA GLU A 184 -17.07 -9.36 6.14
C GLU A 184 -15.77 -8.82 6.74
N VAL A 185 -14.63 -9.44 6.42
CA VAL A 185 -13.30 -9.01 6.91
C VAL A 185 -13.02 -7.56 6.49
N HIS A 186 -13.33 -7.22 5.24
CA HIS A 186 -13.15 -5.86 4.73
C HIS A 186 -14.03 -4.85 5.48
N SER A 187 -15.31 -5.15 5.70
CA SER A 187 -16.24 -4.26 6.41
C SER A 187 -15.81 -4.03 7.86
N GLU A 188 -15.39 -5.09 8.55
CA GLU A 188 -14.84 -5.00 9.90
C GLU A 188 -13.63 -4.06 9.93
N LEU A 189 -12.64 -4.28 9.07
CA LEU A 189 -11.42 -3.49 9.01
C LEU A 189 -11.68 -2.03 8.61
N GLN A 190 -12.58 -1.78 7.65
CA GLN A 190 -12.99 -0.42 7.27
C GLN A 190 -13.64 0.34 8.43
N MET A 191 -14.46 -0.34 9.23
CA MET A 191 -15.08 0.29 10.40
C MET A 191 -14.03 0.72 11.43
N TYR A 192 -13.03 -0.11 11.71
CA TYR A 192 -11.93 0.28 12.60
C TYR A 192 -11.12 1.45 12.05
N GLU A 193 -10.79 1.42 10.75
CA GLU A 193 -10.05 2.50 10.10
C GLU A 193 -10.83 3.82 10.14
N ARG A 194 -12.12 3.78 9.82
CA ARG A 194 -13.01 4.94 9.94
C ARG A 194 -13.09 5.44 11.39
N GLY A 195 -13.18 4.54 12.35
CA GLY A 195 -13.17 4.88 13.79
C GLY A 195 -11.90 5.63 14.19
N ASN A 196 -10.72 5.18 13.73
CA ASN A 196 -9.44 5.84 14.00
C ASN A 196 -9.37 7.24 13.36
N GLN A 197 -9.87 7.39 12.13
CA GLN A 197 -9.92 8.68 11.44
C GLN A 197 -10.83 9.68 12.15
N LEU A 198 -12.03 9.23 12.57
CA LEU A 198 -12.96 10.06 13.33
C LEU A 198 -12.38 10.44 14.69
N TYR A 199 -11.75 9.51 15.41
CA TYR A 199 -11.09 9.80 16.68
C TYR A 199 -10.00 10.87 16.52
N THR A 200 -9.15 10.74 15.51
CA THR A 200 -8.11 11.74 15.21
C THR A 200 -8.72 13.11 14.90
N LYS A 201 -9.82 13.13 14.13
CA LYS A 201 -10.56 14.36 13.83
C LYS A 201 -11.20 14.97 15.09
N LEU A 202 -11.73 14.14 15.99
CA LEU A 202 -12.28 14.59 17.27
C LEU A 202 -11.23 15.25 18.15
N CYS A 203 -10.04 14.67 18.28
CA CYS A 203 -8.96 15.28 19.06
C CYS A 203 -8.65 16.70 18.55
N LYS A 204 -8.47 16.86 17.22
CA LYS A 204 -8.22 18.18 16.61
C LYS A 204 -9.38 19.16 16.83
N LEU A 205 -10.63 18.72 16.69
CA LEU A 205 -11.81 19.58 16.89
C LEU A 205 -12.01 19.98 18.36
N ARG A 206 -11.63 19.13 19.31
CA ARG A 206 -11.65 19.46 20.74
C ARG A 206 -10.60 20.52 21.08
N GLU A 207 -9.39 20.40 20.55
CA GLU A 207 -8.36 21.44 20.68
C GLU A 207 -8.82 22.78 20.09
N ILE A 208 -9.54 22.76 18.97
CA ILE A 208 -10.13 23.97 18.37
C ILE A 208 -11.22 24.53 19.27
N ASP A 209 -12.15 23.72 19.79
CA ASP A 209 -13.22 24.23 20.68
C ASP A 209 -12.65 24.81 21.98
N GLU A 210 -11.58 24.24 22.53
CA GLU A 210 -10.87 24.80 23.70
C GLU A 210 -10.29 26.19 23.38
N LYS A 211 -9.61 26.33 22.24
CA LYS A 211 -9.07 27.63 21.78
C LYS A 211 -10.18 28.65 21.51
N ASP A 212 -11.24 28.24 20.82
CA ASP A 212 -12.43 29.05 20.55
C ASP A 212 -13.04 29.59 21.86
N GLN A 213 -13.10 28.75 22.90
CA GLN A 213 -13.59 29.17 24.21
C GLN A 213 -12.67 30.18 24.90
N GLU A 214 -11.35 30.03 24.78
CA GLU A 214 -10.39 30.98 25.33
C GLU A 214 -10.42 32.32 24.61
N GLU A 215 -10.45 32.32 23.28
CA GLU A 215 -10.56 33.52 22.46
C GLU A 215 -11.87 34.26 22.74
N TRP A 216 -12.98 33.53 22.83
CA TRP A 216 -14.28 34.11 23.19
C TRP A 216 -14.26 34.82 24.56
N LYS A 217 -13.53 34.26 25.55
CA LYS A 217 -13.39 34.89 26.87
C LYS A 217 -12.60 36.20 26.82
N LYS A 218 -11.60 36.29 25.93
CA LYS A 218 -10.73 37.47 25.76
C LYS A 218 -11.31 38.52 24.81
N ALA A 219 -12.27 38.14 23.96
CA ALA A 219 -12.83 38.96 22.90
C ALA A 219 -13.76 40.07 23.41
N ASP A 220 -13.65 41.25 22.78
CA ASP A 220 -14.60 42.35 22.92
C ASP A 220 -15.91 42.07 22.15
N VAL A 221 -16.85 43.02 22.18
CA VAL A 221 -18.18 42.86 21.58
C VAL A 221 -18.11 42.71 20.05
N ILE A 222 -17.22 43.46 19.38
CA ILE A 222 -17.09 43.43 17.92
C ILE A 222 -16.48 42.09 17.49
N GLU A 223 -15.44 41.65 18.21
CA GLU A 223 -14.75 40.42 17.91
C GLU A 223 -15.60 39.18 18.20
N LYS A 224 -16.41 39.20 19.28
CA LYS A 224 -17.44 38.18 19.52
C LYS A 224 -18.43 38.05 18.38
N SER A 225 -18.87 39.18 17.80
CA SER A 225 -19.78 39.14 16.65
C SER A 225 -19.14 38.47 15.44
N ARG A 226 -17.82 38.58 15.26
CA ARG A 226 -17.08 37.91 14.17
C ARG A 226 -16.90 36.42 14.44
N LEU A 227 -16.49 36.06 15.66
CA LEU A 227 -16.18 34.69 16.05
C LEU A 227 -17.43 33.79 16.15
N ALA A 228 -18.60 34.36 16.46
CA ALA A 228 -19.82 33.59 16.76
C ALA A 228 -20.17 32.55 15.67
N ASN A 229 -20.04 32.91 14.39
CA ASN A 229 -20.37 31.99 13.29
C ASN A 229 -19.35 30.86 13.14
N VAL A 230 -18.06 31.17 13.31
CA VAL A 230 -16.96 30.19 13.20
C VAL A 230 -17.06 29.17 14.33
N ILE A 231 -17.17 29.63 15.58
CA ILE A 231 -17.31 28.77 16.77
C ILE A 231 -18.55 27.90 16.66
N ARG A 232 -19.69 28.47 16.21
CA ARG A 232 -20.92 27.70 16.00
C ARG A 232 -20.71 26.60 14.97
N SER A 233 -20.06 26.90 13.84
CA SER A 233 -19.75 25.92 12.80
C SER A 233 -18.86 24.79 13.32
N ASN A 234 -17.76 25.14 14.02
CA ASN A 234 -16.84 24.17 14.62
C ASN A 234 -17.55 23.22 15.59
N ARG A 235 -18.43 23.76 16.45
CA ARG A 235 -19.21 22.96 17.41
C ARG A 235 -20.22 22.02 16.75
N ILE A 236 -20.86 22.45 15.66
CA ILE A 236 -21.74 21.58 14.88
C ILE A 236 -20.93 20.42 14.30
N GLN A 237 -19.77 20.73 13.71
CA GLN A 237 -18.89 19.70 13.17
C GLN A 237 -18.41 18.73 14.25
N LEU A 238 -17.98 19.23 15.41
CA LEU A 238 -17.56 18.40 16.55
C LEU A 238 -18.67 17.43 16.98
N LYS A 239 -19.91 17.92 17.13
CA LYS A 239 -21.06 17.07 17.49
C LYS A 239 -21.35 16.01 16.43
N GLN A 240 -21.30 16.37 15.16
CA GLN A 240 -21.56 15.42 14.06
C GLN A 240 -20.52 14.30 14.02
N VAL A 241 -19.23 14.65 14.12
CA VAL A 241 -18.14 13.67 14.14
C VAL A 241 -18.24 12.77 15.39
N GLN A 242 -18.64 13.32 16.54
CA GLN A 242 -18.79 12.57 17.78
C GLN A 242 -19.90 11.52 17.67
N LEU A 243 -21.06 11.89 17.13
CA LEU A 243 -22.17 10.97 16.90
C LEU A 243 -21.76 9.81 15.99
N GLU A 244 -21.09 10.10 14.87
CA GLU A 244 -20.62 9.07 13.94
C GLU A 244 -19.60 8.13 14.60
N TYR A 245 -18.68 8.68 15.40
CA TYR A 245 -17.69 7.89 16.13
C TYR A 245 -18.35 6.95 17.17
N ASP A 246 -19.33 7.45 17.91
CA ASP A 246 -20.04 6.68 18.93
C ASP A 246 -20.82 5.51 18.30
N GLU A 247 -21.48 5.75 17.15
CA GLU A 247 -22.16 4.70 16.38
C GLU A 247 -21.19 3.60 15.93
N ILE A 248 -20.00 3.97 15.43
CA ILE A 248 -18.97 3.01 15.04
C ILE A 248 -18.48 2.20 16.24
N CYS A 249 -18.24 2.84 17.38
CA CYS A 249 -17.81 2.17 18.61
C CYS A 249 -18.83 1.12 19.07
N VAL A 250 -20.14 1.44 19.00
CA VAL A 250 -21.21 0.47 19.32
C VAL A 250 -21.14 -0.75 18.41
N ARG A 251 -21.01 -0.54 17.10
CA ARG A 251 -20.94 -1.65 16.13
C ARG A 251 -19.67 -2.49 16.31
N ILE A 252 -18.52 -1.87 16.58
CA ILE A 252 -17.27 -2.57 16.90
C ILE A 252 -17.41 -3.40 18.18
N GLY A 253 -18.06 -2.86 19.21
CA GLY A 253 -18.35 -3.58 20.45
C GLY A 253 -19.18 -4.84 20.20
N GLN A 254 -20.18 -4.76 19.31
CA GLN A 254 -21.00 -5.92 18.92
C GLN A 254 -20.20 -6.99 18.15
N LEU A 255 -19.25 -6.58 17.30
CA LEU A 255 -18.36 -7.50 16.57
C LEU A 255 -17.36 -8.20 17.50
N SER A 256 -16.89 -7.49 18.51
CA SER A 256 -15.94 -8.03 19.49
C SER A 256 -16.57 -9.12 20.38
N LEU A 257 -17.89 -9.12 20.55
CA LEU A 257 -18.63 -10.14 21.29
C LEU A 257 -18.92 -11.42 20.47
N ARG A 258 -18.69 -11.40 19.15
CA ARG A 258 -18.93 -12.54 18.24
C ARG A 258 -17.69 -13.40 17.98
N ASN A 259 -16.51 -12.90 18.33
CA ASN A 259 -15.22 -13.58 18.19
C ASN A 259 -14.73 -14.12 19.55
#